data_AF-A0A9Q3F8P3-F1
#
_entry.id   AF-A0A9Q3F8P3-F1
#
_cell.length_a   1.000
_cell.length_b   1.000
_cell.length_c   1.000
_cell.angle_alpha   90.00
_cell.angle_beta   90.00
_cell.angle_gamma   90.00
#
_symmetry.space_group_name_H-M   'P 1'
#
loop_
_entity.id
_entity.type
_entity.pdbx_description
1 polymer ?
#
loop_
_entity_poly.entity_id
_entity_poly.type
_entity_poly.pdbx_seq_one_letter_code
_entity_poly.pdbx_strand_id
1 'polypeptide(L)'
;MLTVPHPPFLITNWQSEISKHAQAEALQAKIYHGPTRHLLSKADILKCDIIITSYNTITQEFKQTNTSTSFIFKITWHCIILYEAHYILSQYAATHHAINSLLSSCQICLTGTPIYNTIYDLLGIISFITQPQSSDQDNWSPLILSSPFKGSNFILPLALRRLILCCTRTTHFKSLPTISHHYELLPLNPTMQQDNSTLYKEFLSSKSKVPGEFSRNINKLQICCNHHIILNTIVDADLEDHKSRRIQDNSSTFIRTIADVETCMMSSKIAHLLKSLLKNKKSNFGPTKSVVYTQWTQFLNL
;
A
#
# COMPACT_ATOMS: atom_id res chain seq x y z
N MET A 1 -10.12 20.41 10.93
CA MET A 1 -8.97 19.62 10.43
C MET A 1 -9.48 18.59 9.44
N LEU A 2 -8.67 18.24 8.43
CA LEU A 2 -8.97 17.16 7.50
C LEU A 2 -7.97 16.02 7.71
N THR A 3 -8.46 14.82 8.01
CA THR A 3 -7.63 13.63 8.23
C THR A 3 -7.89 12.62 7.13
N VAL A 4 -6.82 12.11 6.52
CA VAL A 4 -6.87 11.21 5.37
C VAL A 4 -6.14 9.91 5.69
N PRO A 5 -6.80 8.96 6.39
CA PRO A 5 -6.28 7.62 6.59
C PRO A 5 -6.12 6.82 5.30
N HIS A 6 -5.07 6.02 5.27
CA HIS A 6 -4.91 4.91 4.32
C HIS A 6 -4.40 3.66 5.07
N PRO A 7 -4.93 2.47 4.75
CA PRO A 7 -6.04 2.18 3.84
C PRO A 7 -7.42 2.64 4.36
N PRO A 8 -8.45 2.79 3.48
CA PRO A 8 -9.75 3.37 3.86
C PRO A 8 -10.50 2.64 4.98
N PHE A 9 -10.24 1.35 5.20
CA PHE A 9 -10.87 0.61 6.30
C PHE A 9 -10.47 1.15 7.69
N LEU A 10 -9.38 1.93 7.78
CA LEU A 10 -8.98 2.58 9.02
C LEU A 10 -9.83 3.80 9.39
N ILE A 11 -10.72 4.29 8.51
CA ILE A 11 -11.56 5.47 8.78
C ILE A 11 -12.36 5.33 10.09
N THR A 12 -12.97 4.16 10.31
CA THR A 12 -13.75 3.89 11.53
C THR A 12 -12.85 3.74 12.75
N ASN A 13 -11.65 3.17 12.59
CA ASN A 13 -10.65 3.09 13.65
C ASN A 13 -10.20 4.49 14.09
N TRP A 14 -9.94 5.39 13.14
CA TRP A 14 -9.62 6.79 13.45
C TRP A 14 -10.74 7.49 14.20
N GLN A 15 -12.00 7.29 13.79
CA GLN A 15 -13.14 7.83 14.53
C GLN A 15 -13.20 7.30 15.96
N SER A 16 -13.03 5.98 16.14
CA SER A 16 -13.04 5.34 17.46
C SER A 16 -11.90 5.84 18.36
N GLU A 17 -10.69 5.96 17.83
CA GLU A 17 -9.55 6.45 18.61
C GLU A 17 -9.70 7.93 18.98
N ILE A 18 -10.26 8.77 18.09
CA ILE A 18 -10.60 10.15 18.45
C ILE A 18 -11.64 10.19 19.58
N SER A 19 -12.73 9.42 19.49
CA SER A 19 -13.75 9.37 20.55
C SER A 19 -13.25 8.80 21.87
N LYS A 20 -12.24 7.94 21.83
CA LYS A 20 -11.62 7.35 23.02
C LYS A 20 -10.66 8.31 23.72
N HIS A 21 -9.94 9.12 22.95
CA HIS A 21 -8.88 9.99 23.47
C HIS A 21 -9.30 11.46 23.65
N ALA A 22 -10.38 11.89 23.01
CA ALA A 22 -10.96 13.21 23.17
C ALA A 22 -12.31 13.16 23.91
N GLN A 23 -12.57 14.14 24.77
CA GLN A 23 -13.89 14.32 25.37
C GLN A 23 -14.90 14.67 24.28
N ALA A 24 -16.12 14.10 24.35
CA ALA A 24 -17.14 14.25 23.32
C ALA A 24 -17.57 15.72 23.08
N GLU A 25 -17.46 16.56 24.11
CA GLU A 25 -17.77 18.00 24.05
C GLU A 25 -16.61 18.84 23.50
N ALA A 26 -15.39 18.29 23.48
CA ALA A 26 -14.17 19.01 23.11
C ALA A 26 -13.83 18.88 21.62
N LEU A 27 -14.10 17.71 21.01
CA LEU A 27 -13.77 17.46 19.59
C LEU A 27 -14.86 16.64 18.92
N GLN A 28 -15.45 17.19 17.84
CA GLN A 28 -16.40 16.49 16.98
C GLN A 28 -15.73 15.99 15.70
N ALA A 29 -15.80 14.68 15.48
CA ALA A 29 -15.30 14.04 14.26
C ALA A 29 -16.45 13.45 13.41
N LYS A 30 -16.49 13.80 12.12
CA LYS A 30 -17.43 13.23 11.14
C LYS A 30 -16.70 12.54 9.98
N ILE A 31 -17.32 11.49 9.46
CA ILE A 31 -16.81 10.74 8.31
C ILE A 31 -17.38 11.31 7.01
N TYR A 32 -16.50 11.77 6.13
CA TYR A 32 -16.80 12.14 4.74
C TYR A 32 -16.28 11.04 3.80
N HIS A 33 -17.00 9.90 3.73
CA HIS A 33 -16.61 8.75 2.91
C HIS A 33 -17.82 7.92 2.51
N GLY A 34 -17.70 7.15 1.42
CA GLY A 34 -18.75 6.24 0.96
C GLY A 34 -19.95 6.95 0.30
N PRO A 35 -21.04 6.21 0.05
CA PRO A 35 -22.23 6.72 -0.65
C PRO A 35 -23.00 7.76 0.18
N THR A 36 -22.94 7.67 1.50
CA THR A 36 -23.64 8.58 2.43
C THR A 36 -22.93 9.92 2.62
N ARG A 37 -21.74 10.13 2.03
CA ARG A 37 -21.00 11.39 2.18
C ARG A 37 -21.80 12.62 1.71
N HIS A 38 -22.69 12.45 0.73
CA HIS A 38 -23.54 13.52 0.19
C HIS A 38 -24.62 13.99 1.18
N LEU A 39 -24.85 13.24 2.26
CA LEU A 39 -25.75 13.65 3.35
C LEU A 39 -25.15 14.75 4.22
N LEU A 40 -23.82 14.92 4.19
CA LEU A 40 -23.16 16.00 4.94
C LEU A 40 -23.23 17.28 4.12
N SER A 41 -23.97 18.26 4.65
CA SER A 41 -24.02 19.59 4.06
C SER A 41 -22.71 20.35 4.34
N LYS A 42 -22.48 21.43 3.58
CA LYS A 42 -21.36 22.36 3.87
C LYS A 42 -21.42 22.87 5.32
N ALA A 43 -22.62 23.14 5.84
CA ALA A 43 -22.80 23.61 7.21
C ALA A 43 -22.43 22.54 8.24
N ASP A 44 -22.68 21.26 7.94
CA ASP A 44 -22.28 20.16 8.81
C ASP A 44 -20.76 20.03 8.90
N ILE A 45 -20.08 20.18 7.76
CA ILE A 45 -18.63 20.08 7.67
C ILE A 45 -17.96 21.23 8.44
N LEU A 46 -18.47 22.46 8.28
CA LEU A 46 -17.91 23.65 8.95
C LEU A 46 -18.13 23.67 10.46
N LYS A 47 -19.15 22.97 10.98
CA LYS A 47 -19.41 22.84 12.42
C LYS A 47 -18.55 21.77 13.10
N CYS A 48 -17.85 20.93 12.34
CA CYS A 48 -17.06 19.85 12.90
C CYS A 48 -15.58 20.23 13.01
N ASP A 49 -14.95 19.77 14.08
CA ASP A 49 -13.52 20.00 14.30
C ASP A 49 -12.66 19.11 13.41
N ILE A 50 -13.10 17.88 13.15
CA ILE A 50 -12.35 16.88 12.38
C ILE A 50 -13.24 16.25 11.32
N ILE A 51 -12.75 16.22 10.09
CA ILE A 51 -13.35 15.51 8.97
C ILE A 51 -12.42 14.38 8.55
N ILE A 52 -12.92 13.15 8.56
CA ILE A 52 -12.16 11.95 8.21
C ILE A 52 -12.61 11.50 6.82
N THR A 53 -11.68 11.36 5.87
CA THR A 53 -11.98 10.93 4.51
C THR A 53 -10.89 9.97 3.97
N SER A 54 -10.94 9.64 2.68
CA SER A 54 -9.90 8.82 2.05
C SER A 54 -9.28 9.56 0.86
N TYR A 55 -8.05 9.18 0.51
CA TYR A 55 -7.39 9.65 -0.71
C TYR A 55 -8.26 9.46 -1.96
N ASN A 56 -8.93 8.31 -2.08
CA ASN A 56 -9.78 8.02 -3.22
C ASN A 56 -11.00 8.96 -3.28
N THR A 57 -11.62 9.25 -2.12
CA THR A 57 -12.73 10.20 -2.04
C THR A 57 -12.31 11.59 -2.51
N ILE A 58 -11.17 12.10 -2.02
CA ILE A 58 -10.63 13.40 -2.45
C ILE A 58 -10.34 13.40 -3.96
N THR A 59 -9.74 12.32 -4.47
CA THR A 59 -9.41 12.17 -5.89
C THR A 59 -10.66 12.14 -6.78
N GLN A 60 -11.72 11.47 -6.33
CA GLN A 60 -13.00 11.42 -7.05
C GLN A 60 -13.69 12.79 -7.05
N GLU A 61 -13.74 13.46 -5.91
CA GLU A 61 -14.27 14.82 -5.80
C GLU A 61 -13.53 15.77 -6.75
N PHE A 62 -12.20 15.70 -6.79
CA PHE A 62 -11.37 16.50 -7.69
C PHE A 62 -11.74 16.29 -9.16
N LYS A 63 -11.91 15.03 -9.60
CA LYS A 63 -12.26 14.67 -10.98
C LYS A 63 -13.67 15.07 -11.37
N GLN A 64 -14.64 14.96 -10.47
CA GLN A 64 -16.06 15.15 -10.78
C GLN A 64 -16.50 16.62 -10.81
N THR A 65 -15.82 17.49 -10.06
CA THR A 65 -16.39 18.81 -9.70
C THR A 65 -15.60 20.01 -10.21
N ASN A 66 -14.55 19.80 -11.01
CA ASN A 66 -13.62 20.85 -11.44
C ASN A 66 -13.21 21.79 -10.29
N THR A 67 -12.92 21.30 -9.07
CA THR A 67 -12.64 22.07 -7.82
C THR A 67 -13.68 23.13 -7.38
N SER A 68 -14.57 23.55 -8.29
CA SER A 68 -15.40 24.74 -8.21
C SER A 68 -16.77 24.40 -7.63
N THR A 69 -17.14 23.13 -7.53
CA THR A 69 -18.41 22.71 -6.91
C THR A 69 -18.24 21.83 -5.67
N SER A 70 -17.08 21.17 -5.48
CA SER A 70 -16.84 20.37 -4.27
C SER A 70 -16.48 21.23 -3.06
N PHE A 71 -17.21 21.04 -1.96
CA PHE A 71 -17.03 21.82 -0.74
C PHE A 71 -15.67 21.57 -0.07
N ILE A 72 -15.12 20.36 -0.19
CA ILE A 72 -13.85 19.99 0.45
C ILE A 72 -12.67 20.81 -0.08
N PHE A 73 -12.76 21.26 -1.33
CA PHE A 73 -11.77 22.11 -2.02
C PHE A 73 -12.00 23.61 -1.82
N LYS A 74 -13.18 24.02 -1.35
CA LYS A 74 -13.52 25.43 -1.05
C LYS A 74 -13.22 25.83 0.40
N ILE A 75 -12.94 24.85 1.26
CA ILE A 75 -12.63 25.09 2.65
C ILE A 75 -11.12 25.24 2.79
N THR A 76 -10.69 26.32 3.45
CA THR A 76 -9.31 26.43 3.93
C THR A 76 -9.20 25.65 5.25
N TRP A 77 -8.57 24.49 5.19
CA TRP A 77 -8.40 23.63 6.34
C TRP A 77 -7.35 24.20 7.29
N HIS A 78 -7.63 24.23 8.59
CA HIS A 78 -6.58 24.62 9.56
C HIS A 78 -5.36 23.70 9.46
N CYS A 79 -5.60 22.39 9.35
CA CYS A 79 -4.56 21.39 9.17
C CYS A 79 -5.08 20.22 8.31
N ILE A 80 -4.26 19.74 7.38
CA ILE A 80 -4.46 18.49 6.64
C ILE A 80 -3.45 17.47 7.13
N ILE A 81 -3.95 16.32 7.59
CA ILE A 81 -3.15 15.20 8.09
C ILE A 81 -3.28 14.03 7.13
N LEU A 82 -2.15 13.63 6.53
CA LEU A 82 -2.02 12.49 5.64
C LEU A 82 -1.41 11.32 6.39
N TYR A 83 -2.10 10.18 6.45
CA TYR A 83 -1.55 8.94 7.04
C TYR A 83 -1.19 7.95 5.93
N GLU A 84 -0.05 7.27 6.09
CA GLU A 84 0.63 6.55 5.01
C GLU A 84 0.89 7.47 3.80
N ALA A 85 1.54 8.61 4.06
CA ALA A 85 1.82 9.64 3.06
C ALA A 85 2.65 9.15 1.85
N HIS A 86 3.20 7.93 1.89
CA HIS A 86 3.76 7.27 0.71
C HIS A 86 2.72 7.08 -0.43
N TYR A 87 1.43 7.27 -0.17
CA TYR A 87 0.38 7.22 -1.19
C TYR A 87 0.41 8.41 -2.18
N ILE A 88 1.14 9.49 -1.88
CA ILE A 88 1.23 10.70 -2.73
C ILE A 88 2.62 10.93 -3.33
N LEU A 89 3.51 9.93 -3.35
CA LEU A 89 4.90 10.12 -3.81
C LEU A 89 4.99 10.48 -5.30
N SER A 90 4.12 9.90 -6.13
CA SER A 90 4.12 10.15 -7.57
C SER A 90 3.45 11.48 -7.90
N GLN A 91 4.24 12.49 -8.28
CA GLN A 91 3.74 13.80 -8.69
C GLN A 91 2.81 13.78 -9.91
N TYR A 92 2.90 12.73 -10.73
CA TYR A 92 2.04 12.51 -11.90
C TYR A 92 0.69 11.86 -11.56
N ALA A 93 0.50 11.41 -10.32
CA ALA A 93 -0.72 10.71 -9.94
C ALA A 93 -1.87 11.69 -9.74
N ALA A 94 -3.07 11.34 -10.22
CA ALA A 94 -4.27 12.14 -9.99
C ALA A 94 -4.54 12.39 -8.49
N THR A 95 -4.22 11.41 -7.64
CA THR A 95 -4.30 11.56 -6.19
C THR A 95 -3.38 12.65 -5.67
N HIS A 96 -2.15 12.70 -6.17
CA HIS A 96 -1.19 13.72 -5.76
C HIS A 96 -1.73 15.11 -6.12
N HIS A 97 -2.14 15.32 -7.37
CA HIS A 97 -2.75 16.59 -7.80
C HIS A 97 -4.00 16.97 -7.00
N ALA A 98 -4.87 16.00 -6.69
CA ALA A 98 -6.07 16.23 -5.91
C ALA A 98 -5.74 16.66 -4.48
N ILE A 99 -4.84 15.96 -3.78
CA ILE A 99 -4.42 16.33 -2.43
C ILE A 99 -3.75 17.70 -2.40
N ASN A 100 -2.90 17.96 -3.39
CA ASN A 100 -2.19 19.22 -3.58
C ASN A 100 -3.08 20.39 -4.06
N SER A 101 -4.36 20.15 -4.33
CA SER A 101 -5.34 21.20 -4.65
C SER A 101 -6.15 21.64 -3.42
N LEU A 102 -5.95 21.00 -2.27
CA LEU A 102 -6.60 21.39 -1.02
C LEU A 102 -5.90 22.59 -0.39
N LEU A 103 -6.67 23.55 0.11
CA LEU A 103 -6.16 24.73 0.78
C LEU A 103 -5.98 24.45 2.28
N SER A 104 -4.82 24.78 2.85
CA SER A 104 -4.63 24.66 4.29
C SER A 104 -3.55 25.57 4.88
N SER A 105 -3.63 25.83 6.20
CA SER A 105 -2.62 26.57 6.95
C SER A 105 -1.48 25.69 7.47
N CYS A 106 -1.72 24.39 7.60
CA CYS A 106 -0.76 23.41 8.13
C CYS A 106 -0.94 22.07 7.41
N GLN A 107 0.17 21.42 7.07
CA GLN A 107 0.19 20.14 6.38
C GLN A 107 1.10 19.17 7.14
N ILE A 108 0.58 18.00 7.49
CA ILE A 108 1.30 16.98 8.25
C ILE A 108 1.25 15.66 7.47
N CYS A 109 2.41 15.06 7.27
CA CYS A 109 2.57 13.73 6.70
C CYS A 109 3.03 12.74 7.76
N LEU A 110 2.27 11.67 7.94
CA LEU A 110 2.60 10.54 8.80
C LEU A 110 2.90 9.33 7.90
N THR A 111 4.14 8.85 7.92
CA THR A 111 4.54 7.66 7.15
C THR A 111 5.72 6.97 7.82
N GLY A 112 5.69 5.64 7.86
CA GLY A 112 6.84 4.83 8.26
C GLY A 112 7.89 4.70 7.16
N THR A 113 7.52 4.99 5.90
CA THR A 113 8.33 4.78 4.70
C THR A 113 8.29 6.03 3.81
N PRO A 114 9.03 7.09 4.15
CA PRO A 114 9.06 8.32 3.34
C PRO A 114 9.78 8.14 1.99
N ILE A 115 10.55 7.07 1.84
CA ILE A 115 11.25 6.67 0.61
C ILE A 115 10.82 5.23 0.32
N TYR A 116 10.24 4.96 -0.84
CA TYR A 116 9.72 3.64 -1.20
C TYR A 116 10.62 2.94 -2.23
N ASN A 117 10.89 3.61 -3.36
CA ASN A 117 11.74 3.13 -4.45
C ASN A 117 13.02 3.96 -4.58
N THR A 118 12.89 5.28 -4.61
CA THR A 118 14.00 6.19 -4.93
C THR A 118 13.95 7.45 -4.07
N ILE A 119 15.07 8.16 -3.95
CA ILE A 119 15.10 9.43 -3.23
C ILE A 119 14.14 10.49 -3.80
N TYR A 120 13.73 10.34 -5.07
CA TYR A 120 12.74 11.20 -5.72
C TYR A 120 11.36 11.10 -5.10
N ASP A 121 11.06 10.02 -4.39
CA ASP A 121 9.80 9.86 -3.67
C ASP A 121 9.59 11.01 -2.65
N LEU A 122 10.68 11.55 -2.08
CA LEU A 122 10.63 12.70 -1.18
C LEU A 122 10.04 13.94 -1.85
N LEU A 123 10.17 14.11 -3.18
CA LEU A 123 9.59 15.25 -3.90
C LEU A 123 8.08 15.29 -3.76
N GLY A 124 7.42 14.13 -3.75
CA GLY A 124 5.98 14.05 -3.57
C GLY A 124 5.55 14.58 -2.21
N ILE A 125 6.18 14.11 -1.13
CA ILE A 125 5.89 14.57 0.24
C ILE A 125 6.28 16.04 0.44
N ILE A 126 7.47 16.44 -0.02
CA ILE A 126 7.99 17.81 0.15
C ILE A 126 7.08 18.79 -0.57
N SER A 127 6.71 18.51 -1.83
CA SER A 127 5.80 19.38 -2.57
C SER A 127 4.45 19.58 -1.87
N PHE A 128 3.94 18.56 -1.16
CA PHE A 128 2.72 18.71 -0.37
C PHE A 128 2.97 19.64 0.82
N ILE A 129 3.98 19.39 1.67
CA ILE A 129 4.22 20.19 2.89
C ILE A 129 4.76 21.61 2.61
N THR A 130 5.27 21.88 1.40
CA THR A 130 5.80 23.18 0.99
C THR A 130 4.93 23.90 -0.04
N GLN A 131 3.76 23.35 -0.40
CA GLN A 131 2.83 24.02 -1.32
C GLN A 131 2.30 25.35 -0.73
N PRO A 132 1.92 26.34 -1.56
CA PRO A 132 2.41 27.69 -1.33
C PRO A 132 1.76 28.40 -0.15
N GLN A 133 2.60 28.75 0.82
CA GLN A 133 2.69 30.14 1.28
C GLN A 133 3.62 31.01 0.39
N SER A 134 4.20 30.48 -0.69
CA SER A 134 5.07 31.22 -1.62
C SER A 134 4.70 30.95 -3.08
N SER A 135 4.31 32.00 -3.78
CA SER A 135 4.03 32.04 -5.23
C SER A 135 5.26 31.74 -6.11
N ASP A 136 6.44 31.60 -5.49
CA ASP A 136 7.67 31.31 -6.19
C ASP A 136 8.01 29.84 -6.03
N GLN A 137 8.08 29.22 -7.20
CA GLN A 137 8.69 27.96 -7.60
C GLN A 137 9.95 27.60 -6.78
N ASP A 138 9.77 27.17 -5.53
CA ASP A 138 10.78 26.45 -4.75
C ASP A 138 11.00 25.11 -5.47
N ASN A 139 11.86 25.17 -6.49
CA ASN A 139 12.27 24.00 -7.22
C ASN A 139 13.16 23.20 -6.27
N TRP A 140 12.56 22.32 -5.46
CA TRP A 140 13.27 21.36 -4.62
C TRP A 140 13.98 20.30 -5.46
N SER A 141 13.61 20.17 -6.73
CA SER A 141 14.17 19.21 -7.67
C SER A 141 15.70 19.27 -7.73
N PRO A 142 16.39 20.41 -7.96
CA PRO A 142 17.85 20.47 -8.03
C PRO A 142 18.51 20.11 -6.69
N LEU A 143 17.88 20.44 -5.55
CA LEU A 143 18.41 20.08 -4.24
C LEU A 143 18.34 18.56 -3.98
N ILE A 144 17.28 17.90 -4.45
CA ILE A 144 17.10 16.45 -4.30
C ILE A 144 17.83 15.66 -5.41
N LEU A 145 17.91 16.23 -6.61
CA LEU A 145 18.60 15.69 -7.80
C LEU A 145 20.13 15.81 -7.68
N SER A 146 20.64 16.81 -6.94
CA SER A 146 22.07 16.95 -6.69
C SER A 146 22.51 15.87 -5.70
N SER A 147 22.96 14.73 -6.24
CA SER A 147 23.47 13.55 -5.55
C SER A 147 23.80 13.78 -4.05
N PRO A 148 22.85 13.57 -3.13
CA PRO A 148 23.01 13.97 -1.73
C PRO A 148 24.02 13.13 -0.97
N PHE A 149 24.61 12.14 -1.64
CA PHE A 149 25.56 11.18 -1.10
C PHE A 149 26.95 11.29 -1.75
N LYS A 150 27.18 12.25 -2.66
CA LYS A 150 28.51 12.52 -3.24
C LYS A 150 29.02 13.89 -2.76
N GLY A 151 30.10 13.88 -1.98
CA GLY A 151 30.81 15.08 -1.52
C GLY A 151 30.31 15.68 -0.20
N SER A 152 30.70 16.93 0.07
CA SER A 152 30.42 17.71 1.29
C SER A 152 29.05 18.40 1.30
N ASN A 153 28.09 17.94 0.50
CA ASN A 153 26.81 18.63 0.32
C ASN A 153 25.78 18.20 1.38
N PHE A 154 25.80 18.87 2.53
CA PHE A 154 24.93 18.58 3.68
C PHE A 154 23.57 19.30 3.64
N ILE A 155 23.27 20.05 2.58
CA ILE A 155 22.07 20.91 2.53
C ILE A 155 20.79 20.06 2.61
N LEU A 156 20.69 18.99 1.81
CA LEU A 156 19.50 18.13 1.84
C LEU A 156 19.33 17.42 3.20
N PRO A 157 20.36 16.74 3.78
CA PRO A 157 20.25 16.18 5.12
C PRO A 157 19.82 17.20 6.20
N LEU A 158 20.33 18.43 6.15
CA LEU A 158 19.98 19.49 7.10
C LEU A 158 18.54 19.98 6.90
N ALA A 159 18.10 20.14 5.66
CA ALA A 159 16.71 20.48 5.34
C ALA A 159 15.75 19.37 5.81
N LEU A 160 16.06 18.11 5.51
CA LEU A 160 15.27 16.96 5.95
C LEU A 160 15.22 16.85 7.48
N ARG A 161 16.29 17.18 8.21
CA ARG A 161 16.29 17.20 9.68
C ARG A 161 15.32 18.24 10.26
N ARG A 162 15.01 19.31 9.53
CA ARG A 162 14.00 20.31 9.93
C ARG A 162 12.59 19.89 9.55
N LEU A 163 12.43 19.19 8.43
CA LEU A 163 11.12 18.83 7.87
C LEU A 163 10.60 17.46 8.35
N ILE A 164 11.48 16.55 8.73
CA ILE A 164 11.16 15.16 9.03
C ILE A 164 11.63 14.81 10.44
N LEU A 165 10.68 14.37 11.27
CA LEU A 165 10.97 13.67 12.51
C LEU A 165 10.87 12.16 12.26
N CYS A 166 11.99 11.45 12.34
CA CYS A 166 12.04 10.00 12.23
C CYS A 166 12.61 9.40 13.52
N CYS A 167 11.81 8.57 14.20
CA CYS A 167 12.20 7.89 15.42
C CYS A 167 12.37 6.40 15.13
N THR A 168 13.55 5.84 15.42
CA THR A 168 13.80 4.41 15.26
C THR A 168 13.41 3.65 16.53
N ARG A 169 13.07 2.36 16.39
CA ARG A 169 12.71 1.50 17.54
C ARG A 169 13.83 1.44 18.59
N THR A 170 15.09 1.52 18.16
CA THR A 170 16.28 1.40 19.01
C THR A 170 16.58 2.63 19.85
N THR A 171 16.08 3.83 19.48
CA THR A 171 16.35 5.05 20.25
C THR A 171 15.42 5.21 21.45
N HIS A 172 14.16 4.81 21.34
CA HIS A 172 13.14 5.06 22.38
C HIS A 172 12.75 3.83 23.22
N PHE A 173 12.87 2.61 22.68
CA PHE A 173 12.41 1.40 23.37
C PHE A 173 13.55 0.37 23.48
N LYS A 174 14.40 0.54 24.50
CA LYS A 174 15.58 -0.31 24.75
C LYS A 174 15.24 -1.75 25.15
N SER A 175 14.00 -2.05 25.53
CA SER A 175 13.56 -3.37 26.03
C SER A 175 12.80 -4.23 25.01
N LEU A 176 12.85 -3.88 23.71
CA LEU A 176 12.20 -4.69 22.68
C LEU A 176 13.05 -5.93 22.34
N PRO A 177 12.42 -7.09 22.10
CA PRO A 177 13.12 -8.27 21.64
C PRO A 177 13.77 -8.02 20.27
N THR A 178 14.94 -8.60 20.06
CA THR A 178 15.67 -8.54 18.79
C THR A 178 14.91 -9.27 17.69
N ILE A 179 14.79 -8.65 16.52
CA ILE A 179 14.20 -9.29 15.34
C ILE A 179 15.27 -10.19 14.70
N SER A 180 14.98 -11.48 14.54
CA SER A 180 15.83 -12.44 13.83
C SER A 180 15.25 -12.75 12.46
N HIS A 181 16.06 -12.61 11.42
CA HIS A 181 15.69 -12.95 10.04
C HIS A 181 16.27 -14.31 9.65
N HIS A 182 15.42 -15.21 9.18
CA HIS A 182 15.81 -16.52 8.68
C HIS A 182 15.35 -16.65 7.23
N TYR A 183 16.27 -17.02 6.34
CA TYR A 183 16.00 -17.24 4.92
C TYR A 183 16.30 -18.70 4.60
N GLU A 184 15.35 -19.37 3.97
CA GLU A 184 15.49 -20.77 3.56
C GLU A 184 15.31 -20.89 2.05
N LEU A 185 16.30 -21.51 1.40
CA LEU A 185 16.26 -21.81 -0.03
C LEU A 185 15.61 -23.18 -0.21
N LEU A 186 14.46 -23.18 -0.88
CA LEU A 186 13.69 -24.41 -1.12
C LEU A 186 13.80 -24.80 -2.59
N PRO A 187 14.25 -26.03 -2.91
CA PRO A 187 14.24 -26.51 -4.29
C PRO A 187 12.79 -26.67 -4.75
N LEU A 188 12.52 -26.36 -6.02
CA LEU A 188 11.25 -26.73 -6.64
C LEU A 188 11.12 -28.25 -6.70
N ASN A 189 9.89 -28.76 -6.57
CA ASN A 189 9.63 -30.16 -6.88
C ASN A 189 9.94 -30.43 -8.38
N PRO A 190 10.17 -31.69 -8.78
CA PRO A 190 10.55 -32.01 -10.16
C PRO A 190 9.57 -31.48 -11.22
N THR A 191 8.27 -31.56 -10.93
CA THR A 191 7.19 -31.09 -11.83
C THR A 191 7.24 -29.57 -12.02
N MET A 192 7.24 -28.77 -10.95
CA MET A 192 7.31 -27.31 -11.04
C MET A 192 8.67 -26.85 -11.58
N GLN A 193 9.74 -27.61 -11.33
CA GLN A 193 11.04 -27.31 -11.94
C GLN A 193 10.98 -27.46 -13.47
N GLN A 194 10.30 -28.49 -13.97
CA GLN A 194 10.07 -28.68 -15.40
C GLN A 194 9.20 -27.56 -15.98
N ASP A 195 8.08 -27.24 -15.33
CA ASP A 195 7.18 -26.16 -15.75
C ASP A 195 7.89 -24.80 -15.78
N ASN A 196 8.63 -24.47 -14.72
CA ASN A 196 9.40 -23.24 -14.62
C ASN A 196 10.49 -23.17 -15.70
N SER A 197 11.15 -24.30 -16.00
CA SER A 197 12.16 -24.35 -17.06
C SER A 197 11.55 -24.10 -18.45
N THR A 198 10.34 -24.60 -18.70
CA THR A 198 9.60 -24.36 -19.94
C THR A 198 9.22 -22.88 -20.06
N LEU A 199 8.57 -22.31 -19.03
CA LEU A 199 8.22 -20.89 -18.99
C LEU A 199 9.44 -19.98 -19.15
N TYR A 200 10.57 -20.35 -18.56
CA TYR A 200 11.80 -19.57 -18.66
C TYR A 200 12.37 -19.58 -20.08
N LYS A 201 12.35 -20.73 -20.77
CA LYS A 201 12.74 -20.82 -22.18
C LYS A 201 11.83 -20.00 -23.08
N GLU A 202 10.51 -20.07 -22.86
CA GLU A 202 9.53 -19.26 -23.56
C GLU A 202 9.80 -17.76 -23.36
N PHE A 203 10.03 -17.34 -22.12
CA PHE A 203 10.38 -15.96 -21.78
C PHE A 203 11.65 -15.47 -22.50
N LEU A 204 12.70 -16.27 -22.53
CA LEU A 204 13.93 -15.93 -23.26
C LEU A 204 13.70 -15.85 -24.77
N SER A 205 12.82 -16.71 -25.32
CA SER A 205 12.54 -16.77 -26.75
C SER A 205 11.67 -15.62 -27.27
N SER A 206 10.76 -15.09 -26.43
CA SER A 206 9.79 -14.09 -26.87
C SER A 206 10.42 -12.75 -27.27
N LYS A 207 11.63 -12.43 -26.76
CA LYS A 207 12.37 -11.17 -27.01
C LYS A 207 11.51 -9.89 -26.82
N SER A 208 10.33 -9.99 -26.21
CA SER A 208 9.38 -8.90 -26.19
C SER A 208 9.85 -7.84 -25.21
N LYS A 209 10.18 -6.67 -25.77
CA LYS A 209 10.46 -5.46 -24.99
C LYS A 209 9.19 -4.71 -24.61
N VAL A 210 8.01 -5.23 -24.96
CA VAL A 210 6.72 -4.62 -24.59
C VAL A 210 6.56 -4.73 -23.07
N PRO A 211 6.49 -3.61 -22.32
CA PRO A 211 6.51 -3.64 -20.85
C PRO A 211 5.42 -4.51 -20.22
N GLY A 212 4.23 -4.56 -20.82
CA GLY A 212 3.12 -5.38 -20.33
C GLY A 212 3.37 -6.88 -20.49
N GLU A 213 3.93 -7.31 -21.62
CA GLU A 213 4.23 -8.72 -21.89
C GLU A 213 5.41 -9.22 -21.04
N PHE A 214 6.45 -8.40 -20.91
CA PHE A 214 7.59 -8.67 -20.03
C PHE A 214 7.13 -8.89 -18.58
N SER A 215 6.29 -7.97 -18.06
CA SER A 215 5.77 -8.06 -16.69
C SER A 215 4.89 -9.30 -16.50
N ARG A 216 4.06 -9.65 -17.49
CA ARG A 216 3.21 -10.86 -17.46
C ARG A 216 4.06 -12.13 -17.39
N ASN A 217 5.12 -12.22 -18.18
CA ASN A 217 5.99 -13.40 -18.19
C ASN A 217 6.78 -13.55 -16.87
N ILE A 218 7.25 -12.45 -16.27
CA ILE A 218 7.86 -12.48 -14.94
C ILE A 218 6.84 -12.96 -13.90
N ASN A 219 5.61 -12.47 -13.95
CA ASN A 219 4.57 -12.89 -13.01
C ASN A 219 4.29 -14.40 -13.12
N LYS A 220 4.22 -14.96 -14.34
CA LYS A 220 4.07 -16.42 -14.56
C LYS A 220 5.20 -17.21 -13.88
N LEU A 221 6.45 -16.79 -14.04
CA LEU A 221 7.61 -17.42 -13.38
C LEU A 221 7.51 -17.33 -11.86
N GLN A 222 7.09 -16.19 -11.32
CA GLN A 222 6.89 -16.01 -9.88
C GLN A 222 5.79 -16.92 -9.35
N ILE A 223 4.65 -17.00 -10.03
CA ILE A 223 3.52 -17.86 -9.65
C ILE A 223 3.92 -19.32 -9.71
N CYS A 224 4.61 -19.75 -10.76
CA CYS A 224 5.12 -21.11 -10.91
C CYS A 224 6.03 -21.50 -9.73
N CYS A 225 6.86 -20.57 -9.24
CA CYS A 225 7.67 -20.79 -8.04
C CYS A 225 6.87 -20.90 -6.72
N ASN A 226 5.60 -20.50 -6.70
CA ASN A 226 4.74 -20.60 -5.52
C ASN A 226 3.81 -21.80 -5.58
N HIS A 227 3.05 -21.98 -6.66
CA HIS A 227 2.17 -23.13 -6.84
C HIS A 227 1.72 -23.30 -8.30
N HIS A 228 1.83 -24.52 -8.86
CA HIS A 228 1.48 -24.79 -10.26
C HIS A 228 -0.01 -24.59 -10.59
N ILE A 229 -0.94 -24.93 -9.69
CA ILE A 229 -2.39 -24.72 -9.95
C ILE A 229 -2.76 -23.25 -10.13
N ILE A 230 -2.13 -22.35 -9.38
CA ILE A 230 -2.40 -20.92 -9.49
C ILE A 230 -2.04 -20.43 -10.91
N LEU A 231 -0.97 -20.99 -11.49
CA LEU A 231 -0.60 -20.71 -12.87
C LEU A 231 -1.71 -21.16 -13.84
N ASN A 232 -2.22 -22.38 -13.70
CA ASN A 232 -3.27 -22.92 -14.57
C ASN A 232 -4.54 -22.07 -14.52
N THR A 233 -4.98 -21.66 -13.32
CA THR A 233 -6.16 -20.80 -13.20
C THR A 233 -6.02 -19.45 -13.88
N ILE A 234 -4.79 -18.93 -13.98
CA ILE A 234 -4.51 -17.65 -14.64
C ILE A 234 -4.40 -17.84 -16.16
N VAL A 235 -3.79 -18.93 -16.62
CA VAL A 235 -3.71 -19.28 -18.04
C VAL A 235 -5.11 -19.53 -18.61
N ASP A 236 -5.99 -20.20 -17.86
CA ASP A 236 -7.38 -20.43 -18.26
C ASP A 236 -8.19 -19.13 -18.31
N ALA A 237 -8.02 -18.24 -17.32
CA ALA A 237 -8.65 -16.92 -17.32
C ALA A 237 -8.19 -16.05 -18.51
N ASP A 238 -6.91 -16.13 -18.87
CA ASP A 238 -6.34 -15.42 -20.02
C ASP A 238 -6.90 -15.93 -21.38
N LEU A 239 -7.29 -17.22 -21.45
CA LEU A 239 -7.96 -17.80 -22.63
C LEU A 239 -9.44 -17.38 -22.72
N GLU A 240 -10.10 -17.23 -21.57
CA GLU A 240 -11.50 -16.78 -21.50
C GLU A 240 -11.66 -15.27 -21.73
N ASP A 241 -10.67 -14.44 -21.42
CA ASP A 241 -10.75 -12.97 -21.65
C ASP A 241 -10.79 -12.62 -23.16
N HIS A 242 -10.42 -13.56 -24.04
CA HIS A 242 -10.61 -13.47 -25.50
C HIS A 242 -12.04 -13.85 -25.96
N LYS A 243 -12.88 -14.39 -25.08
CA LYS A 243 -14.28 -14.77 -25.35
C LYS A 243 -15.20 -14.25 -24.24
N SER A 244 -15.61 -12.99 -24.37
CA SER A 244 -16.85 -12.45 -23.77
C SER A 244 -16.99 -12.52 -22.24
N ARG A 245 -16.93 -11.34 -21.60
CA ARG A 245 -17.41 -11.06 -20.24
C ARG A 245 -18.77 -11.70 -19.95
N ARG A 246 -18.80 -12.68 -19.05
CA ARG A 246 -19.88 -12.97 -18.07
C ARG A 246 -19.36 -13.99 -17.06
N ILE A 247 -18.78 -13.51 -15.97
CA ILE A 247 -18.53 -14.35 -14.79
C ILE A 247 -19.83 -14.34 -13.97
N GLN A 248 -20.52 -15.48 -13.93
CA GLN A 248 -21.29 -15.85 -12.76
C GLN A 248 -20.29 -16.30 -11.69
N ASP A 249 -20.43 -15.75 -10.50
CA ASP A 249 -19.72 -16.15 -9.29
C ASP A 249 -19.87 -17.66 -9.05
N ASN A 250 -18.83 -18.43 -9.39
CA ASN A 250 -18.63 -19.78 -8.87
C ASN A 250 -17.50 -19.74 -7.84
N SER A 251 -17.77 -19.05 -6.73
CA SER A 251 -17.03 -19.20 -5.48
C SER A 251 -17.43 -20.51 -4.79
N SER A 252 -17.03 -21.67 -5.32
CA SER A 252 -17.21 -22.94 -4.60
C SER A 252 -16.24 -24.06 -5.00
N THR A 253 -14.96 -23.89 -4.71
CA THR A 253 -14.06 -25.03 -4.52
C THR A 253 -13.32 -24.88 -3.20
N PHE A 254 -14.09 -25.06 -2.12
CA PHE A 254 -13.52 -25.38 -0.82
C PHE A 254 -12.77 -26.72 -0.96
N ILE A 255 -11.51 -26.74 -0.52
CA ILE A 255 -10.71 -27.95 -0.25
C ILE A 255 -11.57 -28.91 0.58
N ARG A 256 -12.05 -29.98 -0.03
CA ARG A 256 -13.00 -30.93 0.59
C ARG A 256 -12.48 -32.35 0.60
N THR A 257 -11.35 -32.65 -0.05
CA THR A 257 -10.84 -34.01 -0.24
C THR A 257 -9.34 -34.16 0.03
N ILE A 258 -8.91 -35.41 0.29
CA ILE A 258 -7.50 -35.77 0.50
C ILE A 258 -6.63 -35.44 -0.73
N ALA A 259 -7.21 -35.51 -1.94
CA ALA A 259 -6.56 -35.12 -3.18
C ALA A 259 -6.13 -33.63 -3.20
N ASP A 260 -6.87 -32.78 -2.50
CA ASP A 260 -6.57 -31.35 -2.40
C ASP A 260 -5.34 -31.09 -1.51
N VAL A 261 -5.08 -31.97 -0.53
CA VAL A 261 -3.90 -31.88 0.36
C VAL A 261 -2.63 -32.27 -0.38
N GLU A 262 -2.64 -33.39 -1.11
CA GLU A 262 -1.50 -33.80 -1.94
C GLU A 262 -1.16 -32.74 -2.98
N THR A 263 -2.19 -32.14 -3.54
CA THR A 263 -2.09 -31.03 -4.48
C THR A 263 -1.40 -29.81 -3.87
N CYS A 264 -1.80 -29.38 -2.67
CA CYS A 264 -1.15 -28.27 -1.96
C CYS A 264 0.31 -28.59 -1.61
N MET A 265 0.59 -29.86 -1.27
CA MET A 265 1.92 -30.36 -0.93
C MET A 265 2.88 -30.40 -2.13
N MET A 266 2.38 -30.23 -3.36
CA MET A 266 3.24 -30.06 -4.53
C MET A 266 4.10 -28.79 -4.44
N SER A 267 3.63 -27.74 -3.77
CA SER A 267 4.46 -26.56 -3.51
C SER A 267 5.48 -26.85 -2.42
N SER A 268 6.77 -26.75 -2.76
CA SER A 268 7.85 -26.84 -1.78
C SER A 268 7.70 -25.82 -0.64
N LYS A 269 7.14 -24.64 -0.93
CA LYS A 269 6.91 -23.58 0.06
C LYS A 269 5.80 -23.97 1.04
N ILE A 270 4.67 -24.49 0.55
CA ILE A 270 3.56 -24.93 1.41
C ILE A 270 3.99 -26.14 2.24
N ALA A 271 4.64 -27.12 1.63
CA ALA A 271 5.15 -28.30 2.33
C ALA A 271 6.11 -27.91 3.46
N HIS A 272 7.02 -26.97 3.20
CA HIS A 272 7.95 -26.46 4.21
C HIS A 272 7.27 -25.63 5.31
N LEU A 273 6.32 -24.77 4.92
CA LEU A 273 5.53 -23.98 5.86
C LEU A 273 4.75 -24.88 6.82
N LEU A 274 4.04 -25.89 6.31
CA LEU A 274 3.30 -26.85 7.13
C LEU A 274 4.21 -27.61 8.08
N LYS A 275 5.38 -28.08 7.60
CA LYS A 275 6.39 -28.73 8.46
C LYS A 275 6.85 -27.80 9.58
N SER A 276 7.08 -26.53 9.27
CA SER A 276 7.53 -25.50 10.24
C SER A 276 6.44 -25.19 11.27
N LEU A 277 5.19 -25.02 10.82
CA LEU A 277 4.04 -24.80 11.71
C LEU A 277 3.79 -25.99 12.65
N LEU A 278 3.89 -27.22 12.14
CA LEU A 278 3.76 -28.44 12.95
C LEU A 278 4.89 -28.57 13.97
N LYS A 279 6.12 -28.20 13.60
CA LYS A 279 7.27 -28.17 14.52
C LYS A 279 7.05 -27.14 15.63
N ASN A 280 6.57 -25.95 15.29
CA ASN A 280 6.29 -24.89 16.27
C ASN A 280 5.17 -25.30 17.24
N LYS A 281 4.12 -25.96 16.76
CA LYS A 281 3.04 -26.50 17.60
C LYS A 281 3.54 -27.52 18.63
N LYS A 282 4.60 -28.27 18.31
CA LYS A 282 5.22 -29.25 19.20
C LYS A 282 6.31 -28.65 20.10
N SER A 283 6.68 -27.39 19.91
CA SER A 283 7.77 -26.75 20.65
C SER A 283 7.29 -26.26 22.02
N ASN A 284 8.16 -26.36 23.03
CA ASN A 284 7.85 -25.98 24.42
C ASN A 284 7.84 -24.45 24.68
N PHE A 285 7.88 -23.61 23.63
CA PHE A 285 8.06 -22.16 23.75
C PHE A 285 6.76 -21.38 24.12
N GLY A 286 5.75 -22.04 24.68
CA GLY A 286 4.45 -21.42 24.96
C GLY A 286 3.61 -21.19 23.70
N PRO A 287 2.41 -20.58 23.82
CA PRO A 287 1.51 -20.38 22.68
C PRO A 287 2.06 -19.34 21.71
N THR A 288 2.65 -19.80 20.60
CA THR A 288 3.12 -18.94 19.50
C THR A 288 2.03 -18.71 18.46
N LYS A 289 1.88 -17.49 17.96
CA LYS A 289 1.05 -17.16 16.78
C LYS A 289 1.96 -16.91 15.57
N SER A 290 1.57 -17.44 14.42
CA SER A 290 2.26 -17.21 13.15
C SER A 290 1.38 -16.35 12.23
N VAL A 291 2.00 -15.41 11.53
CA VAL A 291 1.35 -14.57 10.51
C VAL A 291 2.02 -14.88 9.17
N VAL A 292 1.21 -15.25 8.18
CA VAL A 292 1.68 -15.60 6.83
C VAL A 292 1.28 -14.49 5.88
N TYR A 293 2.24 -13.97 5.12
CA TYR A 293 2.02 -12.97 4.09
C TYR A 293 2.19 -13.60 2.71
N THR A 294 1.30 -13.25 1.78
CA THR A 294 1.39 -13.66 0.37
C THR A 294 0.92 -12.52 -0.52
N GLN A 295 1.47 -12.45 -1.74
CA GLN A 295 1.05 -11.49 -2.76
C GLN A 295 -0.20 -11.94 -3.51
N TRP A 296 -0.48 -13.25 -3.57
CA TRP A 296 -1.59 -13.81 -4.33
C TRP A 296 -2.71 -14.27 -3.39
N THR A 297 -3.89 -13.66 -3.51
CA THR A 297 -5.07 -14.03 -2.71
C THR A 297 -5.47 -15.49 -2.92
N GLN A 298 -5.33 -16.02 -4.14
CA GLN A 298 -5.58 -17.43 -4.45
C GLN A 298 -4.69 -18.38 -3.63
N PHE A 299 -3.50 -17.95 -3.22
CA PHE A 299 -2.62 -18.74 -2.36
C PHE A 299 -3.19 -18.89 -0.94
N LEU A 300 -4.04 -17.98 -0.47
CA LEU A 300 -4.73 -18.11 0.83
C LEU A 300 -5.88 -19.13 0.79
N ASN A 301 -6.36 -19.48 -0.41
CA ASN A 301 -7.38 -20.51 -0.58
C ASN A 301 -6.78 -21.93 -0.55
N LEU A 302 -5.46 -22.06 -0.73
CA LEU A 302 -4.67 -23.30 -0.62
C LEU A 302 -4.28 -23.53 0.84
#